data_AF-A0A9Q7TWP4-F1
#
_entry.id   AF-A0A9Q7TWP4-F1
#
_cell.length_a   1.000
_cell.length_b   1.000
_cell.length_c   1.000
_cell.angle_alpha   90.00
_cell.angle_beta   90.00
_cell.angle_gamma   90.00
#
_symmetry.space_group_name_H-M   'P 1'
#
loop_
_entity.id
_entity.type
_entity.pdbx_description
1 polymer ?
#
loop_
_entity_poly.entity_id
_entity_poly.type
_entity_poly.pdbx_seq_one_letter_code
_entity_poly.pdbx_strand_id
1 'polypeptide(L)'
;MKFLPLLTAAMISSIAASASPLGVRQASTASSAASSSTSSAASSTGNSSSSSSSLASTTASAPAAPATSSSGSGSSNSTIVSSYNSTLSYNSTATANDSSVYGVGAAGFANVFKSKNPLNIVLTNDDSWVSANVRAFYYALRRAGHRVLMVSPERNQSGKGGTVVLPTERNLTSPGRGGFVPVGSPYAGLNVSDPGLRYFNGTPAACAGWALDHDAPYFFNASRNDSTGGVDLVVSGPNEGTNLGPFLYTLSGTIGASYFSVERNVPSIAFSASSDVRNYDTLNFSNPDDESIKLGTYSADFVTTVSDEAKKSNSSARILPLGIGLTVNYPEIAPTGNCSNLTWAHTRLTGKAVVDRFVVNATTGLPTYANYVSDGVNACISGDCSLPGETDVVENGQCQASASIYSVDYDAPTNATADVVSALTSGISSLNGATRLRRRARTRLLRSIFDAIESMII
;
A
#
# COMPACT_ATOMS: atom_id res chain seq x y z
N MET A 1 12.90 47.75 49.81
CA MET A 1 12.21 46.45 49.77
C MET A 1 11.52 46.32 48.43
N LYS A 2 11.86 45.27 47.64
CA LYS A 2 11.02 44.52 46.67
C LYS A 2 10.44 45.30 45.46
N PHE A 3 10.50 44.87 44.19
CA PHE A 3 11.07 43.73 43.45
C PHE A 3 10.99 44.10 41.93
N LEU A 4 11.90 43.59 41.10
CA LEU A 4 11.87 43.61 39.61
C LEU A 4 10.78 42.66 39.05
N PRO A 5 10.33 42.79 37.77
CA PRO A 5 10.99 42.10 36.63
C PRO A 5 11.03 42.94 35.31
N LEU A 6 12.11 42.98 34.53
CA LEU A 6 12.58 42.01 33.51
C LEU A 6 11.49 41.54 32.52
N LEU A 7 11.41 42.23 31.36
CA LEU A 7 10.82 41.68 30.14
C LEU A 7 11.93 41.34 29.15
N THR A 8 12.08 40.05 28.87
CA THR A 8 12.87 39.47 27.78
C THR A 8 12.00 39.42 26.52
N ALA A 9 12.44 40.06 25.45
CA ALA A 9 11.86 39.88 24.12
C ALA A 9 12.42 38.60 23.49
N ALA A 10 11.57 37.59 23.31
CA ALA A 10 11.90 36.40 22.53
C ALA A 10 11.74 36.70 21.03
N MET A 11 12.84 36.58 20.29
CA MET A 11 12.82 36.52 18.82
C MET A 11 12.18 35.20 18.40
N ILE A 12 10.96 35.28 17.84
CA ILE A 12 10.34 34.19 17.12
C ILE A 12 11.00 34.14 15.74
N SER A 13 11.94 33.21 15.56
CA SER A 13 12.50 32.90 14.24
C SER A 13 11.47 32.09 13.48
N SER A 14 10.80 32.72 12.53
CA SER A 14 9.94 32.07 11.55
C SER A 14 10.83 31.35 10.54
N ILE A 15 10.93 30.03 10.66
CA ILE A 15 11.50 29.20 9.60
C ILE A 15 10.45 29.14 8.49
N ALA A 16 10.50 30.10 7.57
CA ALA A 16 9.94 29.92 6.25
C ALA A 16 10.81 28.86 5.56
N ALA A 17 10.36 27.61 5.57
CA ALA A 17 10.96 26.57 4.75
C ALA A 17 10.80 26.97 3.29
N SER A 18 11.86 27.52 2.69
CA SER A 18 11.96 27.63 1.24
C SER A 18 11.97 26.21 0.69
N ALA A 19 10.82 25.74 0.22
CA ALA A 19 10.70 24.42 -0.40
C ALA A 19 11.62 24.38 -1.62
N SER A 20 12.78 23.73 -1.47
CA SER A 20 13.62 23.41 -2.61
C SER A 20 12.84 22.43 -3.49
N PRO A 21 12.91 22.56 -4.83
CA PRO A 21 12.20 21.66 -5.72
C PRO A 21 12.64 20.21 -5.46
N LEU A 22 11.68 19.29 -5.43
CA LEU A 22 11.96 17.86 -5.27
C LEU A 22 12.90 17.38 -6.38
N GLY A 23 13.79 16.45 -6.03
CA GLY A 23 14.77 15.90 -6.97
C GLY A 23 14.10 15.30 -8.21
N VAL A 24 14.81 15.36 -9.34
CA VAL A 24 14.37 14.74 -10.59
C VAL A 24 14.57 13.22 -10.51
N ARG A 25 13.78 12.47 -11.27
CA ARG A 25 13.90 11.02 -11.45
C ARG A 25 15.35 10.60 -11.77
N GLN A 26 15.97 9.83 -10.86
CA GLN A 26 17.31 9.28 -11.08
C GLN A 26 17.21 8.02 -11.96
N ALA A 27 17.86 8.04 -13.12
CA ALA A 27 18.18 6.81 -13.85
C ALA A 27 19.35 6.13 -13.11
N SER A 28 19.12 4.98 -12.48
CA SER A 28 20.18 4.29 -11.74
C SER A 28 21.13 3.56 -12.69
N THR A 29 22.43 3.78 -12.47
CA THR A 29 23.51 2.89 -12.94
C THR A 29 23.62 1.72 -11.97
N ALA A 30 23.32 0.50 -12.44
CA ALA A 30 23.21 -0.68 -11.59
C ALA A 30 24.55 -1.13 -10.97
N SER A 31 24.50 -1.56 -9.71
CA SER A 31 25.49 -2.44 -9.06
C SER A 31 24.74 -3.65 -8.52
N SER A 32 25.12 -4.84 -9.00
CA SER A 32 24.48 -6.12 -8.71
C SER A 32 25.10 -6.80 -7.49
N ALA A 33 24.29 -7.20 -6.51
CA ALA A 33 24.66 -8.22 -5.54
C ALA A 33 23.51 -9.24 -5.40
N ALA A 34 23.81 -10.48 -5.78
CA ALA A 34 22.91 -11.62 -5.73
C ALA A 34 22.93 -12.29 -4.34
N SER A 35 21.78 -12.74 -3.86
CA SER A 35 21.71 -13.72 -2.77
C SER A 35 20.60 -14.72 -3.03
N SER A 36 20.98 -15.99 -3.12
CA SER A 36 20.16 -17.19 -3.20
C SER A 36 19.57 -17.57 -1.85
N SER A 37 18.29 -17.98 -1.80
CA SER A 37 17.73 -18.70 -0.66
C SER A 37 16.88 -19.89 -1.12
N THR A 38 17.13 -21.03 -0.47
CA THR A 38 16.46 -22.32 -0.63
C THR A 38 15.26 -22.44 0.31
N SER A 39 14.17 -22.97 -0.23
CA SER A 39 12.87 -23.24 0.41
C SER A 39 12.82 -24.56 1.17
N SER A 40 12.01 -24.62 2.24
CA SER A 40 11.43 -25.87 2.78
C SER A 40 10.00 -25.61 3.24
N ALA A 41 9.05 -26.36 2.67
CA ALA A 41 7.63 -26.35 2.98
C ALA A 41 7.28 -27.42 4.03
N ALA A 42 6.21 -27.19 4.80
CA ALA A 42 5.48 -28.25 5.49
C ALA A 42 3.99 -27.89 5.59
N SER A 43 3.18 -28.84 5.12
CA SER A 43 1.72 -28.86 4.99
C SER A 43 1.02 -29.37 6.26
N SER A 44 -0.20 -28.92 6.53
CA SER A 44 -1.23 -29.77 7.16
C SER A 44 -2.65 -29.27 6.86
N THR A 45 -3.53 -30.26 6.70
CA THR A 45 -4.92 -30.27 6.23
C THR A 45 -5.92 -30.34 7.39
N GLY A 46 -7.15 -29.82 7.22
CA GLY A 46 -8.29 -30.15 8.09
C GLY A 46 -9.61 -29.42 7.79
N ASN A 47 -10.57 -30.14 7.18
CA ASN A 47 -12.03 -29.92 7.12
C ASN A 47 -12.66 -29.79 8.54
N SER A 48 -13.85 -29.27 8.85
CA SER A 48 -15.10 -28.98 8.12
C SER A 48 -16.16 -28.34 9.06
N SER A 49 -17.20 -27.74 8.45
CA SER A 49 -18.62 -27.64 8.85
C SER A 49 -19.12 -26.64 9.93
N SER A 50 -20.29 -26.10 9.59
CA SER A 50 -21.01 -24.89 10.02
C SER A 50 -22.17 -25.11 10.99
N SER A 51 -22.51 -24.10 11.79
CA SER A 51 -23.90 -23.73 12.14
C SER A 51 -23.98 -22.33 12.77
N SER A 52 -25.11 -21.66 12.55
CA SER A 52 -25.36 -20.21 12.65
C SER A 52 -26.27 -19.83 13.83
N SER A 53 -26.02 -18.70 14.48
CA SER A 53 -27.05 -17.83 15.08
C SER A 53 -26.51 -16.40 15.37
N SER A 54 -27.39 -15.42 15.21
CA SER A 54 -27.17 -13.98 15.02
C SER A 54 -27.28 -13.13 16.30
N LEU A 55 -26.49 -12.04 16.42
CA LEU A 55 -26.88 -10.70 16.93
C LEU A 55 -25.69 -9.70 16.89
N ALA A 56 -26.00 -8.43 16.63
CA ALA A 56 -25.15 -7.37 16.09
C ALA A 56 -24.10 -6.72 17.02
N SER A 57 -22.93 -6.34 16.48
CA SER A 57 -22.18 -5.10 16.82
C SER A 57 -20.99 -4.85 15.89
N THR A 58 -20.88 -3.59 15.45
CA THR A 58 -19.87 -2.83 14.68
C THR A 58 -18.48 -3.46 14.41
N THR A 59 -18.11 -3.45 13.13
CA THR A 59 -17.06 -4.24 12.44
C THR A 59 -15.66 -3.64 12.44
N ALA A 60 -14.67 -4.44 12.82
CA ALA A 60 -13.32 -4.42 12.26
C ALA A 60 -13.23 -5.54 11.20
N SER A 61 -12.79 -5.21 9.99
CA SER A 61 -12.83 -6.09 8.81
C SER A 61 -11.93 -7.33 8.97
N ALA A 62 -12.55 -8.51 8.99
CA ALA A 62 -11.95 -9.83 8.79
C ALA A 62 -12.50 -10.43 7.48
N PRO A 63 -11.80 -11.37 6.81
CA PRO A 63 -11.94 -11.64 5.38
C PRO A 63 -13.31 -12.23 5.01
N ALA A 64 -13.87 -11.73 3.92
CA ALA A 64 -15.19 -12.09 3.41
C ALA A 64 -15.33 -13.60 3.10
N ALA A 65 -16.35 -14.24 3.70
CA ALA A 65 -16.83 -15.58 3.35
C ALA A 65 -17.72 -15.52 2.08
N PRO A 66 -17.82 -16.62 1.29
CA PRO A 66 -18.30 -16.57 -0.09
C PRO A 66 -19.81 -16.35 -0.18
N ALA A 67 -20.22 -15.35 -0.97
CA ALA A 67 -21.61 -15.15 -1.35
C ALA A 67 -22.10 -16.28 -2.27
N THR A 68 -23.28 -16.80 -1.96
CA THR A 68 -24.02 -17.77 -2.76
C THR A 68 -24.46 -17.14 -4.09
N SER A 69 -23.99 -17.72 -5.20
CA SER A 69 -24.29 -17.29 -6.56
C SER A 69 -25.70 -17.72 -6.99
N SER A 70 -26.57 -16.77 -7.31
CA SER A 70 -27.68 -16.99 -8.22
C SER A 70 -27.15 -16.98 -9.66
N SER A 71 -27.35 -18.09 -10.36
CA SER A 71 -26.89 -18.34 -11.73
C SER A 71 -27.69 -17.54 -12.75
N GLY A 72 -27.24 -16.31 -13.03
CA GLY A 72 -27.59 -15.58 -14.25
C GLY A 72 -26.64 -15.97 -15.37
N SER A 73 -27.15 -16.68 -16.39
CA SER A 73 -26.41 -17.05 -17.60
C SER A 73 -26.06 -15.78 -18.40
N GLY A 74 -24.80 -15.34 -18.32
CA GLY A 74 -24.26 -14.20 -19.05
C GLY A 74 -22.99 -14.58 -19.80
N SER A 75 -23.10 -14.66 -21.12
CA SER A 75 -22.09 -14.85 -22.17
C SER A 75 -20.61 -14.96 -21.74
N SER A 76 -20.07 -16.18 -21.84
CA SER A 76 -18.66 -16.48 -21.65
C SER A 76 -17.82 -16.14 -22.91
N ASN A 77 -16.59 -15.65 -22.67
CA ASN A 77 -15.39 -15.99 -23.46
C ASN A 77 -14.95 -15.13 -24.68
N SER A 78 -14.84 -13.80 -24.57
CA SER A 78 -13.99 -13.03 -25.53
C SER A 78 -13.14 -11.89 -24.95
N THR A 79 -13.28 -11.53 -23.67
CA THR A 79 -12.73 -10.26 -23.16
C THR A 79 -11.41 -10.35 -22.41
N ILE A 80 -10.89 -11.56 -22.10
CA ILE A 80 -9.64 -11.72 -21.34
C ILE A 80 -8.65 -12.58 -22.13
N VAL A 81 -7.44 -12.05 -22.32
CA VAL A 81 -6.31 -12.78 -22.93
C VAL A 81 -5.07 -12.69 -22.05
N SER A 82 -4.10 -13.58 -22.26
CA SER A 82 -2.84 -13.57 -21.51
C SER A 82 -2.08 -12.25 -21.74
N SER A 83 -1.63 -11.62 -20.65
CA SER A 83 -0.81 -10.40 -20.73
C SER A 83 0.65 -10.69 -21.06
N TYR A 84 1.14 -11.91 -20.79
CA TYR A 84 2.55 -12.30 -20.96
C TYR A 84 3.08 -12.17 -22.41
N ASN A 85 2.21 -12.40 -23.40
CA ASN A 85 2.57 -12.35 -24.82
C ASN A 85 1.85 -11.24 -25.60
N SER A 86 1.20 -10.31 -24.90
CA SER A 86 0.41 -9.28 -25.55
C SER A 86 1.26 -8.08 -25.92
N THR A 87 1.46 -7.86 -27.22
CA THR A 87 1.96 -6.58 -27.77
C THR A 87 0.87 -5.50 -27.79
N LEU A 88 -0.34 -5.79 -27.27
CA LEU A 88 -1.42 -4.82 -27.12
C LEU A 88 -1.00 -3.77 -26.08
N SER A 89 -0.28 -2.78 -26.59
CA SER A 89 -0.12 -1.49 -25.98
C SER A 89 -1.42 -0.73 -26.23
N TYR A 90 -1.98 -0.16 -25.17
CA TYR A 90 -3.05 0.81 -25.35
C TYR A 90 -2.41 2.09 -25.90
N ASN A 91 -2.68 2.41 -27.16
CA ASN A 91 -2.23 3.68 -27.74
C ASN A 91 -3.02 4.80 -27.04
N SER A 92 -2.36 5.50 -26.13
CA SER A 92 -2.97 6.43 -25.16
C SER A 92 -3.46 7.75 -25.78
N THR A 93 -3.79 7.76 -27.08
CA THR A 93 -4.30 8.95 -27.76
C THR A 93 -5.76 9.24 -27.43
N ALA A 94 -6.47 8.31 -26.77
CA ALA A 94 -7.79 8.58 -26.24
C ALA A 94 -7.70 9.64 -25.13
N THR A 95 -8.13 10.84 -25.47
CA THR A 95 -8.15 11.98 -24.57
C THR A 95 -9.10 11.74 -23.40
N ALA A 96 -8.90 12.45 -22.30
CA ALA A 96 -9.77 12.45 -21.11
C ALA A 96 -11.28 12.69 -21.38
N ASN A 97 -11.63 13.14 -22.59
CA ASN A 97 -12.98 13.46 -23.01
C ASN A 97 -13.50 12.53 -24.12
N ASP A 98 -12.76 11.47 -24.46
CA ASP A 98 -13.20 10.51 -25.45
C ASP A 98 -14.34 9.65 -24.87
N SER A 99 -15.58 10.04 -25.17
CA SER A 99 -16.79 9.32 -24.76
C SER A 99 -16.94 7.95 -25.42
N SER A 100 -16.10 7.63 -26.42
CA SER A 100 -16.05 6.28 -26.99
C SER A 100 -15.28 5.28 -26.11
N VAL A 101 -14.47 5.78 -25.15
CA VAL A 101 -13.80 4.92 -24.17
C VAL A 101 -14.74 4.63 -23.00
N TYR A 102 -15.10 3.35 -22.86
CA TYR A 102 -15.94 2.85 -21.77
C TYR A 102 -15.45 3.35 -20.40
N GLY A 103 -16.37 3.82 -19.57
CA GLY A 103 -16.12 4.33 -18.23
C GLY A 103 -15.49 5.74 -18.17
N VAL A 104 -14.54 6.08 -19.05
CA VAL A 104 -13.81 7.37 -19.01
C VAL A 104 -14.73 8.55 -19.34
N GLY A 105 -15.61 8.43 -20.34
CA GLY A 105 -16.54 9.49 -20.72
C GLY A 105 -17.80 9.60 -19.86
N ALA A 106 -17.92 8.79 -18.80
CA ALA A 106 -19.15 8.65 -18.06
C ALA A 106 -19.56 9.93 -17.29
N ALA A 107 -20.87 10.17 -17.22
CA ALA A 107 -21.43 11.37 -16.57
C ALA A 107 -21.10 11.44 -15.06
N GLY A 108 -20.96 10.29 -14.39
CA GLY A 108 -20.55 10.22 -12.98
C GLY A 108 -19.18 10.84 -12.71
N PHE A 109 -18.30 10.91 -13.71
CA PHE A 109 -16.97 11.55 -13.60
C PHE A 109 -16.91 12.94 -14.26
N ALA A 110 -18.06 13.59 -14.49
CA ALA A 110 -18.09 14.90 -15.15
C ALA A 110 -17.26 15.97 -14.42
N ASN A 111 -17.19 15.88 -13.09
CA ASN A 111 -16.57 16.88 -12.21
C ASN A 111 -15.12 16.57 -11.80
N VAL A 112 -14.53 15.46 -12.28
CA VAL A 112 -13.12 15.12 -11.99
C VAL A 112 -12.20 16.24 -12.49
N PHE A 113 -11.27 16.66 -11.64
CA PHE A 113 -10.28 17.69 -11.95
C PHE A 113 -9.35 17.24 -13.07
N LYS A 114 -9.03 18.15 -13.99
CA LYS A 114 -8.07 17.88 -15.07
C LYS A 114 -6.66 18.20 -14.58
N SER A 115 -5.74 17.27 -14.79
CA SER A 115 -4.33 17.45 -14.45
C SER A 115 -3.65 18.45 -15.39
N LYS A 116 -2.86 19.35 -14.81
CA LYS A 116 -1.97 20.25 -15.56
C LYS A 116 -0.70 19.54 -16.00
N ASN A 117 -0.24 18.57 -15.20
CA ASN A 117 0.94 17.74 -15.48
C ASN A 117 0.56 16.25 -15.48
N PRO A 118 0.01 15.73 -16.61
CA PRO A 118 -0.34 14.32 -16.73
C PRO A 118 0.78 13.38 -16.30
N LEU A 119 0.40 12.23 -15.75
CA LEU A 119 1.30 11.25 -15.14
C LEU A 119 1.12 9.88 -15.80
N ASN A 120 2.18 9.09 -15.80
CA ASN A 120 2.13 7.65 -15.99
C ASN A 120 1.92 6.98 -14.63
N ILE A 121 0.73 6.43 -14.42
CA ILE A 121 0.30 5.88 -13.13
C ILE A 121 0.13 4.37 -13.24
N VAL A 122 0.77 3.64 -12.33
CA VAL A 122 0.40 2.25 -12.05
C VAL A 122 -0.63 2.26 -10.91
N LEU A 123 -1.75 1.57 -11.13
CA LEU A 123 -2.82 1.38 -10.15
C LEU A 123 -2.87 -0.08 -9.73
N THR A 124 -2.96 -0.34 -8.44
CA THR A 124 -3.17 -1.67 -7.86
C THR A 124 -4.14 -1.59 -6.68
N ASN A 125 -4.42 -2.69 -6.01
CA ASN A 125 -5.13 -2.79 -4.73
C ASN A 125 -4.91 -4.19 -4.12
N ASP A 126 -5.62 -4.50 -3.03
CA ASP A 126 -5.71 -5.86 -2.49
C ASP A 126 -7.13 -6.47 -2.54
N ASP A 127 -8.16 -5.74 -2.96
CA ASP A 127 -9.53 -6.29 -3.08
C ASP A 127 -9.80 -7.08 -4.36
N SER A 128 -8.87 -6.99 -5.32
CA SER A 128 -8.88 -7.47 -6.71
C SER A 128 -9.21 -6.42 -7.78
N TRP A 129 -8.79 -6.73 -9.01
CA TRP A 129 -9.04 -5.97 -10.24
C TRP A 129 -10.52 -5.82 -10.61
N VAL A 130 -11.45 -6.49 -9.94
CA VAL A 130 -12.90 -6.40 -10.18
C VAL A 130 -13.64 -5.68 -9.05
N SER A 131 -12.94 -5.14 -8.05
CA SER A 131 -13.56 -4.25 -7.06
C SER A 131 -14.13 -2.99 -7.75
N ALA A 132 -15.30 -2.54 -7.30
CA ALA A 132 -15.92 -1.32 -7.79
C ALA A 132 -15.06 -0.08 -7.50
N ASN A 133 -14.42 -0.01 -6.32
CA ASN A 133 -13.59 1.13 -5.91
C ASN A 133 -12.39 1.31 -6.83
N VAL A 134 -11.58 0.26 -7.04
CA VAL A 134 -10.39 0.33 -7.90
C VAL A 134 -10.77 0.65 -9.35
N ARG A 135 -11.91 0.15 -9.83
CA ARG A 135 -12.41 0.41 -11.19
C ARG A 135 -12.88 1.84 -11.35
N ALA A 136 -13.62 2.37 -10.38
CA ALA A 136 -14.02 3.77 -10.41
C ALA A 136 -12.80 4.70 -10.35
N PHE A 137 -11.80 4.39 -9.51
CA PHE A 137 -10.56 5.16 -9.44
C PHE A 137 -9.76 5.13 -10.74
N TYR A 138 -9.66 3.96 -11.39
CA TYR A 138 -9.04 3.82 -12.71
C TYR A 138 -9.66 4.77 -13.74
N TYR A 139 -10.98 4.76 -13.87
CA TYR A 139 -11.66 5.62 -14.85
C TYR A 139 -11.60 7.10 -14.46
N ALA A 140 -11.65 7.43 -13.17
CA ALA A 140 -11.49 8.80 -12.70
C ALA A 140 -10.07 9.34 -12.99
N LEU A 141 -9.00 8.59 -12.73
CA LEU A 141 -7.64 9.01 -13.08
C LEU A 141 -7.45 9.21 -14.59
N ARG A 142 -8.06 8.35 -15.41
CA ARG A 142 -8.07 8.52 -16.87
C ARG A 142 -8.88 9.74 -17.29
N ARG A 143 -10.02 10.00 -16.64
CA ARG A 143 -10.82 11.22 -16.81
C ARG A 143 -10.03 12.46 -16.42
N ALA A 144 -9.14 12.40 -15.43
CA ALA A 144 -8.26 13.52 -15.08
C ALA A 144 -7.17 13.79 -16.13
N GLY A 145 -6.94 12.85 -17.07
CA GLY A 145 -5.95 12.97 -18.15
C GLY A 145 -4.66 12.18 -17.93
N HIS A 146 -4.57 11.37 -16.87
CA HIS A 146 -3.41 10.50 -16.64
C HIS A 146 -3.43 9.26 -17.55
N ARG A 147 -2.24 8.70 -17.80
CA ARG A 147 -2.09 7.38 -18.43
C ARG A 147 -2.05 6.34 -17.32
N VAL A 148 -3.02 5.43 -17.29
CA VAL A 148 -3.19 4.50 -16.16
C VAL A 148 -3.07 3.06 -16.62
N LEU A 149 -2.18 2.32 -15.96
CA LEU A 149 -2.05 0.86 -16.05
C LEU A 149 -2.48 0.26 -14.71
N MET A 150 -3.61 -0.47 -14.69
CA MET A 150 -4.01 -1.25 -13.54
C MET A 150 -3.42 -2.66 -13.63
N VAL A 151 -2.74 -3.09 -12.57
CA VAL A 151 -2.37 -4.49 -12.33
C VAL A 151 -2.72 -4.80 -10.88
N SER A 152 -3.80 -5.54 -10.69
CA SER A 152 -4.33 -5.90 -9.36
C SER A 152 -4.45 -7.41 -9.21
N PRO A 153 -4.58 -7.93 -7.99
CA PRO A 153 -4.91 -9.33 -7.77
C PRO A 153 -6.19 -9.75 -8.52
N GLU A 154 -6.30 -11.01 -8.90
CA GLU A 154 -7.53 -11.57 -9.46
C GLU A 154 -8.61 -11.86 -8.41
N ARG A 155 -8.21 -11.89 -7.12
CA ARG A 155 -9.07 -12.17 -5.95
C ARG A 155 -8.66 -11.29 -4.76
N ASN A 156 -9.48 -11.26 -3.71
CA ASN A 156 -9.16 -10.53 -2.49
C ASN A 156 -7.88 -11.11 -1.83
N GLN A 157 -7.00 -10.21 -1.40
CA GLN A 157 -5.70 -10.42 -0.79
C GLN A 157 -5.52 -9.49 0.42
N SER A 158 -6.59 -9.20 1.17
CA SER A 158 -6.49 -8.39 2.38
C SER A 158 -5.59 -9.05 3.43
N GLY A 159 -4.90 -8.24 4.23
CA GLY A 159 -4.06 -8.71 5.34
C GLY A 159 -2.72 -9.34 4.92
N LYS A 160 -2.22 -9.06 3.71
CA LYS A 160 -0.95 -9.61 3.21
C LYS A 160 0.28 -8.77 3.55
N GLY A 161 0.13 -7.56 4.07
CA GLY A 161 1.22 -6.61 4.23
C GLY A 161 2.05 -6.52 2.94
N GLY A 162 3.37 -6.42 3.06
CA GLY A 162 4.31 -6.49 1.94
C GLY A 162 4.76 -7.91 1.57
N THR A 163 3.99 -8.95 1.91
CA THR A 163 4.31 -10.32 1.46
C THR A 163 4.35 -10.37 -0.06
N VAL A 164 5.36 -11.03 -0.63
CA VAL A 164 5.46 -11.28 -2.07
C VAL A 164 5.24 -12.76 -2.35
N VAL A 165 4.06 -13.10 -2.89
CA VAL A 165 3.77 -14.45 -3.41
C VAL A 165 3.53 -14.34 -4.91
N LEU A 166 4.32 -15.10 -5.67
CA LEU A 166 4.24 -15.21 -7.13
C LEU A 166 3.45 -16.46 -7.52
N PRO A 167 2.86 -16.49 -8.73
CA PRO A 167 2.16 -17.67 -9.22
C PRO A 167 3.14 -18.84 -9.38
N THR A 168 2.73 -20.02 -8.91
CA THR A 168 3.49 -21.28 -9.09
C THR A 168 3.00 -22.10 -10.27
N GLU A 169 1.89 -21.69 -10.88
CA GLU A 169 1.24 -22.38 -12.00
C GLU A 169 1.03 -21.42 -13.16
N ARG A 170 1.05 -21.95 -14.40
CA ARG A 170 0.78 -21.14 -15.60
C ARG A 170 -0.66 -20.64 -15.67
N ASN A 171 -1.57 -21.37 -15.05
CA ASN A 171 -3.00 -21.13 -15.11
C ASN A 171 -3.61 -21.17 -13.70
N LEU A 172 -4.69 -20.42 -13.50
CA LEU A 172 -5.43 -20.38 -12.25
C LEU A 172 -6.05 -21.75 -11.95
N THR A 173 -5.81 -22.25 -10.74
CA THR A 173 -6.41 -23.50 -10.23
C THR A 173 -7.73 -23.28 -9.51
N SER A 174 -8.12 -22.02 -9.31
CA SER A 174 -9.37 -21.59 -8.66
C SER A 174 -9.83 -20.26 -9.27
N PRO A 175 -11.15 -19.98 -9.30
CA PRO A 175 -11.66 -18.78 -9.93
C PRO A 175 -11.20 -17.52 -9.17
N GLY A 176 -11.05 -16.42 -9.90
CA GLY A 176 -10.92 -15.09 -9.30
C GLY A 176 -12.22 -14.62 -8.64
N ARG A 177 -12.19 -13.43 -8.02
CA ARG A 177 -13.36 -12.83 -7.36
C ARG A 177 -14.56 -12.80 -8.32
N GLY A 178 -15.72 -13.23 -7.83
CA GLY A 178 -16.97 -13.26 -8.61
C GLY A 178 -16.97 -14.18 -9.83
N GLY A 179 -15.93 -15.01 -10.03
CA GLY A 179 -15.79 -15.82 -11.24
C GLY A 179 -15.40 -15.03 -12.49
N PHE A 180 -15.07 -13.73 -12.38
CA PHE A 180 -14.69 -12.89 -13.52
C PHE A 180 -13.39 -13.33 -14.20
N VAL A 181 -12.56 -14.11 -13.49
CA VAL A 181 -11.43 -14.82 -14.06
C VAL A 181 -11.66 -16.32 -13.83
N PRO A 182 -12.08 -17.10 -14.84
CA PRO A 182 -12.41 -18.50 -14.66
C PRO A 182 -11.18 -19.36 -14.38
N VAL A 183 -11.39 -20.54 -13.79
CA VAL A 183 -10.36 -21.59 -13.65
C VAL A 183 -9.77 -21.90 -15.03
N GLY A 184 -8.46 -22.11 -15.09
CA GLY A 184 -7.74 -22.35 -16.35
C GLY A 184 -7.34 -21.08 -17.10
N SER A 185 -7.75 -19.88 -16.63
CA SER A 185 -7.19 -18.61 -17.15
C SER A 185 -5.69 -18.50 -16.85
N PRO A 186 -4.89 -17.77 -17.65
CA PRO A 186 -3.46 -17.57 -17.37
C PRO A 186 -3.25 -16.84 -16.03
N TYR A 187 -2.09 -17.01 -15.38
CA TYR A 187 -1.76 -16.31 -14.12
C TYR A 187 -1.76 -14.78 -14.25
N ALA A 188 -1.56 -14.26 -15.45
CA ALA A 188 -1.63 -12.84 -15.76
C ALA A 188 -2.45 -12.65 -17.03
N GLY A 189 -3.45 -11.76 -16.95
CA GLY A 189 -4.37 -11.49 -18.05
C GLY A 189 -4.79 -10.04 -18.13
N LEU A 190 -5.28 -9.63 -19.29
CA LEU A 190 -5.76 -8.27 -19.57
C LEU A 190 -7.15 -8.28 -20.17
N ASN A 191 -7.88 -7.18 -19.99
CA ASN A 191 -9.11 -6.92 -20.71
C ASN A 191 -8.78 -6.49 -22.15
N VAL A 192 -9.33 -7.19 -23.15
CA VAL A 192 -9.03 -6.92 -24.57
C VAL A 192 -9.53 -5.55 -25.03
N SER A 193 -10.70 -5.13 -24.54
CA SER A 193 -11.30 -3.83 -24.89
C SER A 193 -10.62 -2.66 -24.18
N ASP A 194 -9.96 -2.94 -23.04
CA ASP A 194 -9.12 -1.98 -22.33
C ASP A 194 -7.86 -2.65 -21.79
N PRO A 195 -6.78 -2.72 -22.58
CA PRO A 195 -5.53 -3.38 -22.19
C PRO A 195 -4.80 -2.74 -21.00
N GLY A 196 -5.26 -1.57 -20.53
CA GLY A 196 -4.81 -0.97 -19.28
C GLY A 196 -5.38 -1.63 -18.03
N LEU A 197 -6.40 -2.49 -18.16
CA LEU A 197 -7.00 -3.24 -17.05
C LEU A 197 -6.47 -4.67 -17.03
N ARG A 198 -5.63 -4.99 -16.04
CA ARG A 198 -4.96 -6.29 -15.93
C ARG A 198 -5.11 -6.89 -14.54
N TYR A 199 -5.06 -8.21 -14.49
CA TYR A 199 -4.90 -8.94 -13.24
C TYR A 199 -3.57 -9.71 -13.21
N PHE A 200 -3.09 -9.99 -12.01
CA PHE A 200 -1.97 -10.87 -11.74
C PHE A 200 -2.29 -11.78 -10.54
N ASN A 201 -2.07 -13.08 -10.67
CA ASN A 201 -2.26 -14.06 -9.60
C ASN A 201 -1.11 -14.01 -8.60
N GLY A 202 -1.16 -13.03 -7.70
CA GLY A 202 -0.17 -12.82 -6.66
C GLY A 202 -0.68 -11.93 -5.54
N THR A 203 0.18 -11.66 -4.57
CA THR A 203 -0.09 -10.65 -3.53
C THR A 203 -0.06 -9.23 -4.10
N PRO A 204 -0.57 -8.21 -3.38
CA PRO A 204 -0.59 -6.83 -3.86
C PRO A 204 0.81 -6.28 -4.18
N ALA A 205 1.80 -6.54 -3.32
CA ALA A 205 3.20 -6.20 -3.58
C ALA A 205 3.76 -6.93 -4.83
N ALA A 206 3.37 -8.20 -5.04
CA ALA A 206 3.74 -8.92 -6.26
C ALA A 206 3.10 -8.32 -7.52
N CYS A 207 1.86 -7.84 -7.42
CA CYS A 207 1.17 -7.14 -8.53
C CYS A 207 1.88 -5.82 -8.86
N ALA A 208 2.26 -5.03 -7.86
CA ALA A 208 3.05 -3.81 -8.05
C ALA A 208 4.42 -4.11 -8.69
N GLY A 209 5.13 -5.13 -8.21
CA GLY A 209 6.39 -5.59 -8.80
C GLY A 209 6.23 -6.04 -10.25
N TRP A 210 5.23 -6.87 -10.54
CA TRP A 210 4.92 -7.29 -11.91
C TRP A 210 4.60 -6.11 -12.82
N ALA A 211 3.82 -5.14 -12.33
CA ALA A 211 3.52 -3.92 -13.07
C ALA A 211 4.80 -3.15 -13.41
N LEU A 212 5.67 -2.89 -12.43
CA LEU A 212 6.88 -2.11 -12.61
C LEU A 212 7.93 -2.81 -13.48
N ASP A 213 8.11 -4.12 -13.30
CA ASP A 213 9.19 -4.88 -13.94
C ASP A 213 8.80 -5.41 -15.33
N HIS A 214 7.51 -5.70 -15.55
CA HIS A 214 7.05 -6.36 -16.77
C HIS A 214 6.14 -5.46 -17.61
N ASP A 215 5.02 -4.97 -17.05
CA ASP A 215 3.97 -4.38 -17.87
C ASP A 215 4.19 -2.90 -18.20
N ALA A 216 4.63 -2.12 -17.22
CA ALA A 216 4.81 -0.67 -17.32
C ALA A 216 5.87 -0.25 -18.36
N PRO A 217 7.05 -0.89 -18.47
CA PRO A 217 8.05 -0.50 -19.45
C PRO A 217 7.52 -0.51 -20.89
N TYR A 218 6.70 -1.51 -21.25
CA TYR A 218 6.08 -1.57 -22.58
C TYR A 218 4.86 -0.64 -22.68
N PHE A 219 4.01 -0.58 -21.65
CA PHE A 219 2.79 0.21 -21.67
C PHE A 219 3.07 1.73 -21.74
N PHE A 220 4.09 2.21 -21.04
CA PHE A 220 4.49 3.62 -21.04
C PHE A 220 5.57 3.95 -22.07
N ASN A 221 6.04 2.96 -22.84
CA ASN A 221 7.16 3.11 -23.78
C ASN A 221 8.40 3.70 -23.10
N ALA A 222 8.79 3.11 -21.97
CA ALA A 222 9.90 3.56 -21.16
C ALA A 222 11.25 3.21 -21.81
N SER A 223 12.27 4.02 -21.52
CA SER A 223 13.65 3.69 -21.87
C SER A 223 14.10 2.45 -21.10
N ARG A 224 14.96 1.61 -21.70
CA ARG A 224 15.49 0.42 -21.03
C ARG A 224 16.32 0.73 -19.77
N ASN A 225 16.87 1.95 -19.66
CA ASN A 225 17.68 2.38 -18.52
C ASN A 225 16.85 3.07 -17.43
N ASP A 226 15.54 3.06 -17.57
CA ASP A 226 14.62 3.71 -16.66
C ASP A 226 14.17 2.74 -15.57
N SER A 227 14.76 2.87 -14.38
CA SER A 227 14.52 1.96 -13.25
C SER A 227 13.10 2.02 -12.67
N THR A 228 12.26 2.98 -13.08
CA THR A 228 10.85 3.02 -12.66
C THR A 228 9.90 2.61 -13.79
N GLY A 229 10.39 2.06 -14.91
CA GLY A 229 9.54 1.50 -15.96
C GLY A 229 8.60 2.51 -16.63
N GLY A 230 9.01 3.78 -16.69
CA GLY A 230 8.16 4.88 -17.19
C GLY A 230 7.18 5.46 -16.18
N VAL A 231 7.11 4.92 -14.95
CA VAL A 231 6.10 5.25 -13.95
C VAL A 231 6.49 6.47 -13.12
N ASP A 232 5.57 7.42 -13.00
CA ASP A 232 5.68 8.64 -12.18
C ASP A 232 5.11 8.45 -10.77
N LEU A 233 4.08 7.61 -10.65
CA LEU A 233 3.35 7.36 -9.41
C LEU A 233 2.77 5.95 -9.41
N VAL A 234 2.88 5.25 -8.28
CA VAL A 234 2.01 4.10 -7.97
C VAL A 234 0.88 4.59 -7.07
N VAL A 235 -0.32 4.11 -7.31
CA VAL A 235 -1.44 4.27 -6.39
C VAL A 235 -2.05 2.91 -6.06
N SER A 236 -2.45 2.72 -4.81
CA SER A 236 -2.99 1.45 -4.33
C SER A 236 -4.33 1.68 -3.66
N GLY A 237 -5.40 1.00 -4.09
CA GLY A 237 -6.77 1.15 -3.57
C GLY A 237 -7.73 1.85 -4.55
N PRO A 238 -8.79 2.52 -4.08
CA PRO A 238 -9.22 2.60 -2.68
C PRO A 238 -9.63 1.23 -2.14
N ASN A 239 -9.08 0.85 -0.99
CA ASN A 239 -9.41 -0.38 -0.29
C ASN A 239 -10.87 -0.40 0.19
N GLU A 240 -11.53 -1.55 0.12
CA GLU A 240 -12.84 -1.86 0.71
C GLU A 240 -12.68 -2.07 2.24
N GLY A 241 -12.39 -0.98 2.95
CA GLY A 241 -12.08 -0.92 4.37
C GLY A 241 -11.00 0.12 4.65
N THR A 242 -10.97 0.68 5.85
CA THR A 242 -9.92 1.64 6.25
C THR A 242 -8.64 0.92 6.67
N ASN A 243 -7.51 1.60 6.52
CA ASN A 243 -6.19 1.17 6.97
C ASN A 243 -5.58 2.24 7.89
N LEU A 244 -6.22 2.42 9.05
CA LEU A 244 -5.89 3.43 10.05
C LEU A 244 -4.81 2.94 11.03
N GLY A 245 -3.77 3.74 11.17
CA GLY A 245 -2.74 3.61 12.18
C GLY A 245 -1.56 2.71 11.81
N PRO A 246 -0.49 2.74 12.61
CA PRO A 246 0.73 1.97 12.33
C PRO A 246 0.52 0.45 12.31
N PHE A 247 -0.46 -0.04 13.05
CA PHE A 247 -0.79 -1.46 13.05
C PHE A 247 -1.26 -1.89 11.65
N LEU A 248 -2.27 -1.22 11.09
CA LEU A 248 -2.78 -1.52 9.75
C LEU A 248 -1.77 -1.17 8.65
N TYR A 249 -0.89 -0.18 8.87
CA TYR A 249 0.21 0.12 7.95
C TYR A 249 1.06 -1.10 7.59
N THR A 250 1.33 -1.99 8.57
CA THR A 250 2.15 -3.20 8.35
C THR A 250 1.34 -4.41 7.89
N LEU A 251 0.05 -4.46 8.20
CA LEU A 251 -0.84 -5.59 7.89
C LEU A 251 -1.51 -5.45 6.51
N SER A 252 -1.79 -4.23 6.07
CA SER A 252 -2.58 -3.92 4.88
C SER A 252 -1.87 -4.34 3.59
N GLY A 253 -2.56 -5.05 2.71
CA GLY A 253 -2.06 -5.35 1.37
C GLY A 253 -2.04 -4.10 0.48
N THR A 254 -3.05 -3.24 0.61
CA THR A 254 -3.10 -1.94 -0.07
C THR A 254 -1.87 -1.08 0.28
N ILE A 255 -1.53 -0.94 1.56
CA ILE A 255 -0.32 -0.19 1.98
C ILE A 255 0.96 -0.97 1.62
N GLY A 256 0.93 -2.30 1.72
CA GLY A 256 2.00 -3.20 1.30
C GLY A 256 2.50 -2.97 -0.13
N ALA A 257 1.57 -2.88 -1.09
CA ALA A 257 1.90 -2.54 -2.47
C ALA A 257 2.50 -1.12 -2.60
N SER A 258 2.03 -0.19 -1.76
CA SER A 258 2.47 1.19 -1.77
C SER A 258 3.91 1.34 -1.26
N TYR A 259 4.25 0.80 -0.08
CA TYR A 259 5.62 0.91 0.42
C TYR A 259 6.62 0.08 -0.40
N PHE A 260 6.20 -1.07 -0.94
CA PHE A 260 7.03 -1.82 -1.91
C PHE A 260 7.41 -0.94 -3.11
N SER A 261 6.47 -0.14 -3.62
CA SER A 261 6.73 0.77 -4.75
C SER A 261 7.67 1.91 -4.38
N VAL A 262 7.54 2.46 -3.16
CA VAL A 262 8.47 3.46 -2.60
C VAL A 262 9.89 2.90 -2.51
N GLU A 263 10.05 1.68 -2.01
CA GLU A 263 11.33 0.95 -1.95
C GLU A 263 11.94 0.73 -3.34
N ARG A 264 11.10 0.70 -4.39
CA ARG A 264 11.49 0.57 -5.81
C ARG A 264 11.71 1.91 -6.51
N ASN A 265 11.96 2.99 -5.76
CA ASN A 265 12.18 4.35 -6.26
C ASN A 265 10.97 5.00 -6.93
N VAL A 266 9.75 4.49 -6.75
CA VAL A 266 8.54 5.09 -7.33
C VAL A 266 7.72 5.74 -6.22
N PRO A 267 7.38 7.04 -6.30
CA PRO A 267 6.46 7.65 -5.35
C PRO A 267 5.17 6.84 -5.28
N SER A 268 4.56 6.72 -4.10
CA SER A 268 3.31 5.96 -3.96
C SER A 268 2.33 6.55 -2.95
N ILE A 269 1.04 6.39 -3.25
CA ILE A 269 -0.07 6.77 -2.38
C ILE A 269 -1.04 5.60 -2.24
N ALA A 270 -1.30 5.19 -0.99
CA ALA A 270 -2.35 4.23 -0.66
C ALA A 270 -3.67 4.94 -0.35
N PHE A 271 -4.80 4.39 -0.79
CA PHE A 271 -6.15 4.90 -0.56
C PHE A 271 -6.98 3.80 0.09
N SER A 272 -7.77 4.16 1.09
CA SER A 272 -8.61 3.23 1.85
C SER A 272 -9.93 3.91 2.23
N ALA A 273 -11.03 3.18 2.28
CA ALA A 273 -12.34 3.78 2.53
C ALA A 273 -13.19 2.92 3.46
N SER A 274 -13.97 3.54 4.34
CA SER A 274 -15.10 2.88 4.98
C SER A 274 -16.20 2.64 3.94
N SER A 275 -16.11 1.54 3.20
CA SER A 275 -17.04 1.17 2.12
C SER A 275 -17.27 -0.32 2.06
N ASP A 276 -18.41 -0.74 1.52
CA ASP A 276 -18.76 -2.14 1.36
C ASP A 276 -18.02 -2.83 0.19
N VAL A 277 -17.93 -4.16 0.27
CA VAL A 277 -17.40 -5.01 -0.79
C VAL A 277 -18.34 -5.00 -2.00
N ARG A 278 -17.88 -4.45 -3.13
CA ARG A 278 -18.70 -4.32 -4.36
C ARG A 278 -17.95 -4.74 -5.62
N ASN A 279 -18.63 -5.43 -6.52
CA ASN A 279 -18.06 -5.78 -7.82
C ASN A 279 -18.31 -4.65 -8.84
N TYR A 280 -17.40 -4.51 -9.81
CA TYR A 280 -17.42 -3.42 -10.79
C TYR A 280 -18.65 -3.39 -11.71
N ASP A 281 -19.32 -4.52 -11.90
CA ASP A 281 -20.56 -4.64 -12.67
C ASP A 281 -21.76 -3.98 -11.95
N THR A 282 -21.59 -3.61 -10.69
CA THR A 282 -22.56 -2.84 -9.91
C THR A 282 -22.35 -1.32 -10.01
N LEU A 283 -21.32 -0.85 -10.71
CA LEU A 283 -21.04 0.59 -10.85
C LEU A 283 -22.13 1.28 -11.68
N ASN A 284 -22.75 2.31 -11.12
CA ASN A 284 -23.62 3.21 -11.88
C ASN A 284 -22.81 4.38 -12.45
N PHE A 285 -22.20 4.18 -13.61
CA PHE A 285 -21.39 5.19 -14.33
C PHE A 285 -22.13 6.49 -14.64
N SER A 286 -23.46 6.48 -14.68
CA SER A 286 -24.26 7.68 -14.94
C SER A 286 -24.54 8.49 -13.67
N ASN A 287 -24.32 7.91 -12.49
CA ASN A 287 -24.66 8.52 -11.21
C ASN A 287 -23.41 9.03 -10.49
N PRO A 288 -23.19 10.36 -10.38
CA PRO A 288 -22.10 10.91 -9.58
C PRO A 288 -22.27 10.64 -8.07
N ASP A 289 -23.46 10.21 -7.63
CA ASP A 289 -23.72 9.83 -6.25
C ASP A 289 -23.49 8.35 -5.95
N ASP A 290 -23.07 7.52 -6.90
CA ASP A 290 -22.59 6.17 -6.59
C ASP A 290 -21.35 6.26 -5.67
N GLU A 291 -21.36 5.53 -4.55
CA GLU A 291 -20.29 5.54 -3.54
C GLU A 291 -18.90 5.34 -4.15
N SER A 292 -18.72 4.33 -5.02
CA SER A 292 -17.41 4.05 -5.63
C SER A 292 -17.03 5.11 -6.64
N ILE A 293 -17.99 5.73 -7.35
CA ILE A 293 -17.75 6.87 -8.26
C ILE A 293 -17.26 8.08 -7.45
N LYS A 294 -17.85 8.37 -6.29
CA LYS A 294 -17.37 9.42 -5.37
C LYS A 294 -15.96 9.13 -4.86
N LEU A 295 -15.71 7.93 -4.36
CA LEU A 295 -14.39 7.53 -3.87
C LEU A 295 -13.32 7.61 -4.97
N GLY A 296 -13.64 7.15 -6.18
CA GLY A 296 -12.77 7.26 -7.35
C GLY A 296 -12.50 8.71 -7.72
N THR A 297 -13.52 9.57 -7.70
CA THR A 297 -13.41 11.01 -7.97
C THR A 297 -12.52 11.70 -6.93
N TYR A 298 -12.80 11.53 -5.63
CA TYR A 298 -12.01 12.13 -4.57
C TYR A 298 -10.54 11.67 -4.59
N SER A 299 -10.31 10.38 -4.87
CA SER A 299 -8.95 9.84 -4.98
C SER A 299 -8.21 10.42 -6.18
N ALA A 300 -8.86 10.53 -7.35
CA ALA A 300 -8.25 11.12 -8.54
C ALA A 300 -7.99 12.61 -8.40
N ASP A 301 -8.90 13.34 -7.76
CA ASP A 301 -8.75 14.77 -7.48
C ASP A 301 -7.61 15.02 -6.50
N PHE A 302 -7.45 14.16 -5.48
CA PHE A 302 -6.31 14.22 -4.56
C PHE A 302 -4.98 13.97 -5.28
N VAL A 303 -4.88 12.90 -6.07
CA VAL A 303 -3.69 12.61 -6.89
C VAL A 303 -3.36 13.79 -7.79
N THR A 304 -4.35 14.31 -8.51
CA THR A 304 -4.19 15.43 -9.44
C THR A 304 -3.70 16.68 -8.72
N THR A 305 -4.35 17.05 -7.63
CA THR A 305 -4.06 18.29 -6.89
C THR A 305 -2.68 18.23 -6.23
N VAL A 306 -2.37 17.13 -5.53
CA VAL A 306 -1.07 16.96 -4.85
C VAL A 306 0.07 16.89 -5.85
N SER A 307 -0.10 16.18 -6.97
CA SER A 307 0.94 16.09 -7.99
C SER A 307 1.18 17.40 -8.73
N ASP A 308 0.12 18.16 -9.06
CA ASP A 308 0.27 19.46 -9.70
C ASP A 308 0.94 20.48 -8.78
N GLU A 309 0.63 20.50 -7.48
CA GLU A 309 1.32 21.37 -6.53
C GLU A 309 2.78 20.94 -6.30
N ALA A 310 3.07 19.64 -6.21
CA ALA A 310 4.45 19.14 -6.09
C ALA A 310 5.33 19.49 -7.32
N LYS A 311 4.70 19.55 -8.51
CA LYS A 311 5.37 19.82 -9.79
C LYS A 311 5.26 21.29 -10.24
N LYS A 312 4.68 22.17 -9.41
CA LYS A 312 4.40 23.57 -9.75
C LYS A 312 5.62 24.40 -10.13
N SER A 313 6.74 24.17 -9.46
CA SER A 313 8.01 24.85 -9.74
C SER A 313 8.87 24.13 -10.77
N ASN A 314 8.65 22.82 -10.97
CA ASN A 314 9.39 21.98 -11.90
C ASN A 314 8.51 20.80 -12.34
N SER A 315 8.06 20.83 -13.60
CA SER A 315 7.21 19.79 -14.20
C SER A 315 7.88 18.41 -14.31
N SER A 316 9.19 18.32 -14.10
CA SER A 316 9.96 17.08 -14.06
C SER A 316 10.32 16.61 -12.65
N ALA A 317 9.88 17.34 -11.61
CA ALA A 317 10.08 16.94 -10.23
C ALA A 317 9.30 15.67 -9.90
N ARG A 318 9.86 14.87 -8.98
CA ARG A 318 9.12 13.77 -8.35
C ARG A 318 7.98 14.33 -7.51
N ILE A 319 6.90 13.56 -7.38
CA ILE A 319 5.74 13.94 -6.55
C ILE A 319 6.10 13.86 -5.07
N LEU A 320 6.92 12.87 -4.69
CA LEU A 320 7.41 12.66 -3.33
C LEU A 320 8.93 12.39 -3.34
N PRO A 321 9.63 12.71 -2.23
CA PRO A 321 11.01 12.30 -2.02
C PRO A 321 11.18 10.77 -2.10
N LEU A 322 12.41 10.32 -2.31
CA LEU A 322 12.75 8.91 -2.15
C LEU A 322 12.50 8.47 -0.70
N GLY A 323 12.06 7.23 -0.54
CA GLY A 323 11.78 6.66 0.78
C GLY A 323 10.47 7.13 1.43
N ILE A 324 9.71 8.02 0.80
CA ILE A 324 8.50 8.62 1.35
C ILE A 324 7.26 8.26 0.52
N GLY A 325 6.18 7.89 1.21
CA GLY A 325 4.86 7.64 0.62
C GLY A 325 3.74 8.31 1.41
N LEU A 326 2.51 8.22 0.90
CA LEU A 326 1.31 8.68 1.60
C LEU A 326 0.26 7.58 1.75
N THR A 327 -0.56 7.70 2.79
CA THR A 327 -1.82 6.97 2.91
C THR A 327 -2.97 7.94 3.12
N VAL A 328 -4.11 7.63 2.50
CA VAL A 328 -5.35 8.40 2.57
C VAL A 328 -6.47 7.47 3.03
N ASN A 329 -7.23 7.90 4.04
CA ASN A 329 -8.39 7.15 4.52
C ASN A 329 -9.66 8.01 4.43
N TYR A 330 -10.73 7.43 3.87
CA TYR A 330 -12.04 8.06 3.76
C TYR A 330 -13.00 7.52 4.85
N PRO A 331 -13.83 8.39 5.46
CA PRO A 331 -14.93 7.96 6.31
C PRO A 331 -16.06 7.35 5.48
N GLU A 332 -17.14 6.91 6.12
CA GLU A 332 -18.33 6.41 5.40
C GLU A 332 -18.99 7.55 4.59
N ILE A 333 -18.88 7.48 3.27
CA ILE A 333 -19.36 8.52 2.34
C ILE A 333 -20.79 8.22 1.90
N ALA A 334 -21.64 9.25 1.78
CA ALA A 334 -22.99 9.09 1.25
C ALA A 334 -22.96 8.49 -0.16
N PRO A 335 -23.84 7.52 -0.50
CA PRO A 335 -25.12 7.25 0.16
C PRO A 335 -25.12 6.16 1.23
N THR A 336 -24.03 5.41 1.39
CA THR A 336 -23.91 4.35 2.40
C THR A 336 -23.68 4.94 3.80
N GLY A 337 -22.92 6.04 3.89
CA GLY A 337 -22.73 6.82 5.09
C GLY A 337 -23.45 8.18 5.11
N ASN A 338 -23.09 9.01 6.10
CA ASN A 338 -23.64 10.37 6.27
C ASN A 338 -22.73 11.48 5.75
N CYS A 339 -21.50 11.16 5.33
CA CYS A 339 -20.54 12.16 4.85
C CYS A 339 -20.88 12.60 3.42
N SER A 340 -21.45 13.80 3.28
CA SER A 340 -21.84 14.39 1.98
C SER A 340 -20.92 15.52 1.51
N ASN A 341 -20.20 16.17 2.42
CA ASN A 341 -19.28 17.28 2.12
C ASN A 341 -17.88 16.99 2.68
N LEU A 342 -17.12 16.18 1.95
CA LEU A 342 -15.81 15.70 2.39
C LEU A 342 -14.81 16.86 2.48
N THR A 343 -14.15 16.98 3.63
CA THR A 343 -12.97 17.84 3.80
C THR A 343 -11.70 17.00 4.00
N TRP A 344 -10.52 17.61 3.97
CA TRP A 344 -9.24 16.91 4.06
C TRP A 344 -8.45 17.41 5.27
N ALA A 345 -7.79 16.50 5.99
CA ALA A 345 -6.86 16.83 7.06
C ALA A 345 -5.50 16.19 6.82
N HIS A 346 -4.44 16.98 6.97
CA HIS A 346 -3.07 16.45 7.07
C HIS A 346 -2.91 15.83 8.46
N THR A 347 -2.59 14.55 8.49
CA THR A 347 -2.57 13.73 9.70
C THR A 347 -1.24 13.01 9.87
N ARG A 348 -1.08 12.37 11.03
CA ARG A 348 -0.04 11.36 11.27
C ARG A 348 -0.72 10.00 11.52
N LEU A 349 0.00 8.91 11.27
CA LEU A 349 -0.54 7.55 11.48
C LEU A 349 -0.95 7.32 12.95
N THR A 350 -0.22 7.89 13.89
CA THR A 350 -0.42 7.72 15.34
C THR A 350 -1.36 8.79 15.91
N GLY A 351 -1.93 8.55 17.08
CA GLY A 351 -2.94 9.41 17.70
C GLY A 351 -4.30 8.72 17.69
N LYS A 352 -4.67 8.18 18.86
CA LYS A 352 -5.78 7.22 19.04
C LYS A 352 -5.69 6.00 18.11
N ALA A 353 -4.51 5.69 17.58
CA ALA A 353 -4.29 4.49 16.80
C ALA A 353 -4.52 3.26 17.68
N VAL A 354 -5.05 2.22 17.05
CA VAL A 354 -5.41 0.97 17.69
C VAL A 354 -4.45 -0.15 17.26
N VAL A 355 -4.33 -1.15 18.12
CA VAL A 355 -3.76 -2.47 17.81
C VAL A 355 -4.74 -3.53 18.31
N ASP A 356 -4.64 -4.74 17.79
CA ASP A 356 -5.49 -5.84 18.22
C ASP A 356 -5.21 -6.29 19.66
N ARG A 357 -6.29 -6.50 20.41
CA ARG A 357 -6.30 -7.28 21.65
C ARG A 357 -7.14 -8.53 21.44
N PHE A 358 -6.52 -9.69 21.65
CA PHE A 358 -7.23 -10.96 21.67
C PHE A 358 -8.17 -11.03 22.88
N VAL A 359 -9.43 -11.31 22.63
CA VAL A 359 -10.48 -11.51 23.63
C VAL A 359 -11.26 -12.77 23.30
N VAL A 360 -11.98 -13.35 24.28
CA VAL A 360 -12.88 -14.48 24.01
C VAL A 360 -14.29 -13.94 23.85
N ASN A 361 -14.94 -14.28 22.75
CA ASN A 361 -16.34 -13.94 22.54
C ASN A 361 -17.21 -14.73 23.53
N ALA A 362 -17.93 -14.03 24.41
CA ALA A 362 -18.72 -14.66 25.47
C ALA A 362 -19.86 -15.55 24.97
N THR A 363 -20.36 -15.32 23.75
CA THR A 363 -21.47 -16.07 23.15
C THR A 363 -20.99 -17.37 22.48
N THR A 364 -19.87 -17.31 21.75
CA THR A 364 -19.35 -18.46 20.98
C THR A 364 -18.28 -19.25 21.73
N GLY A 365 -17.66 -18.67 22.75
CA GLY A 365 -16.51 -19.24 23.46
C GLY A 365 -15.21 -19.25 22.65
N LEU A 366 -15.20 -18.66 21.44
CA LEU A 366 -14.05 -18.64 20.55
C LEU A 366 -13.24 -17.33 20.69
N PRO A 367 -11.92 -17.35 20.42
CA PRO A 367 -11.12 -16.14 20.32
C PRO A 367 -11.63 -15.19 19.23
N THR A 368 -11.57 -13.89 19.50
CA THR A 368 -11.83 -12.79 18.58
C THR A 368 -10.92 -11.60 18.92
N TYR A 369 -11.08 -10.49 18.21
CA TYR A 369 -10.29 -9.26 18.35
C TYR A 369 -11.14 -8.14 18.94
N ALA A 370 -10.48 -7.24 19.67
CA ALA A 370 -11.03 -5.96 20.10
C ALA A 370 -9.96 -4.87 19.91
N ASN A 371 -10.40 -3.64 19.64
CA ASN A 371 -9.49 -2.51 19.55
C ASN A 371 -8.81 -2.24 20.90
N TYR A 372 -7.49 -2.03 20.87
CA TYR A 372 -6.70 -1.64 22.01
C TYR A 372 -5.83 -0.44 21.68
N VAL A 373 -6.08 0.68 22.37
CA VAL A 373 -5.26 1.88 22.28
C VAL A 373 -4.13 1.74 23.28
N SER A 374 -2.91 1.54 22.79
CA SER A 374 -1.71 1.42 23.62
C SER A 374 -0.79 2.62 23.47
N ASP A 375 0.00 2.91 24.50
CA ASP A 375 1.05 3.93 24.43
C ASP A 375 2.12 3.58 23.39
N GLY A 376 2.38 2.27 23.19
CA GLY A 376 3.37 1.79 22.22
C GLY A 376 3.02 2.14 20.77
N VAL A 377 1.79 1.84 20.34
CA VAL A 377 1.34 2.18 18.97
C VAL A 377 1.13 3.69 18.78
N ASN A 378 1.03 4.47 19.86
CA ASN A 378 0.82 5.92 19.81
C ASN A 378 2.06 6.75 20.18
N ALA A 379 3.21 6.11 20.40
CA ALA A 379 4.44 6.81 20.76
C ALA A 379 4.82 7.84 19.67
N CYS A 380 4.99 9.11 20.06
CA CYS A 380 5.51 10.12 19.14
C CYS A 380 7.03 10.14 19.17
N ILE A 381 7.64 9.33 18.31
CA ILE A 381 9.11 9.25 18.17
C ILE A 381 9.62 9.85 16.85
N SER A 382 8.76 9.89 15.82
CA SER A 382 9.07 10.40 14.47
C SER A 382 7.93 11.27 13.94
N GLY A 383 8.29 12.21 13.08
CA GLY A 383 7.34 13.10 12.40
C GLY A 383 6.84 14.25 13.26
N ASP A 384 5.80 14.93 12.78
CA ASP A 384 5.19 16.07 13.46
C ASP A 384 4.13 15.59 14.47
N CYS A 385 4.42 15.71 15.76
CA CYS A 385 3.48 15.34 16.83
C CYS A 385 2.29 16.31 16.97
N SER A 386 2.32 17.48 16.33
CA SER A 386 1.24 18.47 16.41
C SER A 386 0.07 18.14 15.48
N LEU A 387 0.28 17.26 14.49
CA LEU A 387 -0.77 16.80 13.60
C LEU A 387 -1.74 15.86 14.32
N PRO A 388 -3.06 15.93 14.02
CA PRO A 388 -4.02 14.97 14.54
C PRO A 388 -3.76 13.56 13.99
N GLY A 389 -4.16 12.55 14.77
CA GLY A 389 -4.06 11.15 14.35
C GLY A 389 -5.13 10.78 13.33
N GLU A 390 -4.77 9.96 12.35
CA GLU A 390 -5.70 9.62 11.28
C GLU A 390 -6.92 8.82 11.75
N THR A 391 -6.76 7.95 12.75
CA THR A 391 -7.88 7.22 13.36
C THR A 391 -8.90 8.20 13.94
N ASP A 392 -8.42 9.19 14.69
CA ASP A 392 -9.29 10.21 15.28
C ASP A 392 -10.00 11.06 14.21
N VAL A 393 -9.29 11.46 13.16
CA VAL A 393 -9.85 12.28 12.08
C VAL A 393 -10.95 11.56 11.31
N VAL A 394 -10.74 10.30 10.96
CA VAL A 394 -11.73 9.54 10.16
C VAL A 394 -12.94 9.14 11.00
N GLU A 395 -12.76 8.87 12.30
CA GLU A 395 -13.82 8.38 13.18
C GLU A 395 -14.59 9.50 13.93
N ASN A 396 -14.14 10.76 13.88
CA ASN A 396 -14.76 11.86 14.63
C ASN A 396 -16.15 12.30 14.13
N GLY A 397 -16.65 11.76 13.02
CA GLY A 397 -17.94 12.10 12.42
C GLY A 397 -18.00 13.47 11.72
N GLN A 398 -16.87 14.16 11.54
CA GLN A 398 -16.79 15.48 10.90
C GLN A 398 -16.65 15.41 9.37
N CYS A 399 -16.82 14.23 8.76
CA CYS A 399 -16.75 14.04 7.31
C CYS A 399 -15.39 14.50 6.74
N GLN A 400 -14.31 13.94 7.28
CA GLN A 400 -12.93 14.29 6.91
C GLN A 400 -12.18 13.06 6.40
N ALA A 401 -11.52 13.20 5.25
CA ALA A 401 -10.48 12.27 4.82
C ALA A 401 -9.16 12.63 5.51
N SER A 402 -8.45 11.61 5.98
CA SER A 402 -7.09 11.78 6.48
C SER A 402 -6.07 11.63 5.35
N ALA A 403 -4.94 12.32 5.46
CA ALA A 403 -3.79 12.15 4.59
C ALA A 403 -2.53 12.15 5.45
N SER A 404 -1.91 10.98 5.60
CA SER A 404 -0.71 10.78 6.43
C SER A 404 0.50 10.46 5.56
N ILE A 405 1.65 11.05 5.91
CA ILE A 405 2.94 10.74 5.27
C ILE A 405 3.63 9.61 6.06
N TYR A 406 4.22 8.66 5.35
CA TYR A 406 5.02 7.58 5.94
C TYR A 406 6.42 7.50 5.31
N SER A 407 7.34 6.82 6.01
CA SER A 407 8.70 6.52 5.55
C SER A 407 8.92 5.02 5.48
N VAL A 408 9.76 4.57 4.54
CA VAL A 408 10.30 3.18 4.48
C VAL A 408 11.72 3.09 5.04
N ASP A 409 12.26 4.19 5.58
CA ASP A 409 13.44 4.17 6.44
C ASP A 409 13.01 3.81 7.86
N TYR A 410 13.16 2.53 8.20
CA TYR A 410 12.69 1.95 9.45
C TYR A 410 13.70 2.07 10.60
N ASP A 411 14.88 2.65 10.37
CA ASP A 411 15.85 2.85 11.43
C ASP A 411 15.26 3.75 12.53
N ALA A 412 15.48 3.35 13.78
CA ALA A 412 14.90 4.05 14.92
C ALA A 412 15.48 5.47 15.02
N PRO A 413 14.66 6.49 15.39
CA PRO A 413 15.12 7.87 15.50
C PRO A 413 16.30 8.02 16.47
N THR A 414 17.33 8.76 16.05
CA THR A 414 18.57 8.93 16.82
C THR A 414 18.35 9.63 18.16
N ASN A 415 17.42 10.60 18.20
CA ASN A 415 17.03 11.29 19.43
C ASN A 415 16.33 10.37 20.44
N ALA A 416 15.57 9.38 19.96
CA ALA A 416 14.84 8.42 20.81
C ALA A 416 15.71 7.25 21.30
N THR A 417 16.92 7.07 20.73
CA THR A 417 17.73 5.87 20.95
C THR A 417 19.12 6.14 21.53
N ALA A 418 19.48 7.39 21.86
CA ALA A 418 20.82 7.76 22.30
C ALA A 418 21.38 6.88 23.45
N ASP A 419 20.59 6.65 24.50
CA ASP A 419 21.00 5.83 25.64
C ASP A 419 21.17 4.35 25.27
N VAL A 420 20.26 3.83 24.43
CA VAL A 420 20.29 2.45 23.95
C VAL A 420 21.50 2.20 23.06
N VAL A 421 21.87 3.16 22.21
CA VAL A 421 23.05 3.08 21.34
C VAL A 421 24.34 2.98 22.16
N SER A 422 24.47 3.78 23.22
CA SER A 422 25.62 3.73 24.13
C SER A 422 25.74 2.37 24.84
N ALA A 423 24.62 1.88 25.39
CA ALA A 423 24.55 0.58 26.04
C ALA A 423 24.87 -0.57 25.07
N LEU A 424 24.30 -0.55 23.87
CA LEU A 424 24.51 -1.54 22.82
C LEU A 424 25.99 -1.60 22.39
N THR A 425 26.59 -0.44 22.13
CA THR A 425 28.00 -0.34 21.71
C THR A 425 28.95 -0.92 22.77
N SER A 426 28.72 -0.57 24.03
CA SER A 426 29.51 -1.06 25.16
C SER A 426 29.31 -2.57 25.39
N GLY A 427 28.07 -3.04 25.29
CA GLY A 427 27.71 -4.46 25.39
C GLY A 427 28.37 -5.31 24.31
N ILE A 428 28.27 -4.89 23.04
CA ILE A 428 28.91 -5.58 21.90
C ILE A 428 30.43 -5.63 22.09
N SER A 429 31.06 -4.54 22.53
CA SER A 429 32.50 -4.50 22.80
C SER A 429 32.92 -5.53 23.85
N SER A 430 32.13 -5.66 24.92
CA SER A 430 32.37 -6.64 25.99
C SER A 430 32.22 -8.09 25.51
N LEU A 431 31.17 -8.38 24.72
CA LEU A 431 30.94 -9.70 24.12
C LEU A 431 32.08 -10.12 23.19
N ASN A 432 32.58 -9.18 22.38
CA ASN A 432 33.72 -9.40 21.50
C ASN A 432 35.02 -9.66 22.27
N GLY A 433 35.24 -8.93 23.37
CA GLY A 433 36.35 -9.17 24.29
C GLY A 433 36.32 -10.58 24.89
N ALA A 434 35.17 -11.01 25.41
CA ALA A 434 34.98 -12.34 26.00
C ALA A 434 35.21 -13.46 24.97
N THR A 435 34.72 -13.30 23.75
CA THR A 435 34.89 -14.28 22.66
C THR A 435 36.37 -14.46 22.29
N ARG A 436 37.13 -13.36 22.21
CA ARG A 436 38.59 -13.40 21.95
C ARG A 436 39.33 -14.14 23.06
N LEU A 437 38.97 -13.92 24.33
CA LEU A 437 39.57 -14.61 25.48
C LEU A 437 39.30 -16.12 25.45
N ARG A 438 38.06 -16.54 25.20
CA ARG A 438 37.69 -17.96 25.08
C ARG A 438 38.44 -18.66 23.94
N ARG A 439 38.58 -18.00 22.78
CA ARG A 439 39.36 -18.53 21.65
C ARG A 439 40.83 -18.72 22.02
N ARG A 440 41.45 -17.73 22.68
CA ARG A 440 42.83 -17.82 23.17
C ARG A 440 43.01 -18.96 24.18
N ALA A 441 42.08 -19.14 25.11
CA ALA A 441 42.12 -20.22 26.09
C ALA A 441 42.04 -21.61 25.41
N ARG A 442 41.14 -21.77 24.41
CA ARG A 442 41.02 -23.01 23.64
C ARG A 442 42.28 -23.31 22.82
N THR A 443 42.87 -22.31 22.17
CA THR A 443 44.13 -22.50 21.43
C THR A 443 45.28 -22.89 22.37
N ARG A 444 45.35 -22.29 23.57
CA ARG A 444 46.32 -22.70 24.59
C ARG A 444 46.11 -24.14 25.04
N LEU A 445 44.87 -24.54 25.30
CA LEU A 445 44.54 -25.91 25.70
C LEU A 445 44.89 -26.94 24.60
N LEU A 446 44.56 -26.64 23.34
CA LEU A 446 44.91 -27.52 22.22
C LEU A 446 46.42 -27.64 22.05
N ARG A 447 47.17 -26.55 22.22
CA ARG A 447 48.63 -26.57 22.17
C ARG A 447 49.21 -27.40 23.32
N SER A 448 48.72 -27.24 24.54
CA SER A 448 49.19 -28.06 25.67
C SER A 448 48.87 -29.55 25.50
N ILE A 449 47.74 -29.89 24.87
CA ILE A 449 47.41 -31.29 24.55
C ILE A 449 48.37 -31.84 23.48
N PHE A 450 48.66 -31.06 22.45
CA PHE A 450 49.61 -31.45 21.39
C PHE A 450 51.03 -31.66 21.95
N ASP A 451 51.54 -30.71 22.74
CA ASP A 451 52.85 -30.81 23.38
C ASP A 451 52.94 -32.04 24.32
N ALA A 452 51.86 -32.34 25.05
CA ALA A 452 51.78 -33.53 25.90
C ALA A 452 51.82 -34.84 25.09
N ILE A 453 51.13 -34.91 23.95
CA ILE A 453 51.15 -36.09 23.06
C ILE A 453 52.55 -36.28 22.45
N GLU A 454 53.21 -35.22 21.98
CA GLU A 454 54.59 -35.33 21.45
C GLU A 454 55.55 -35.89 22.50
N SER A 455 55.44 -35.44 23.75
CA SER A 455 56.30 -35.93 24.85
C SER A 455 56.10 -37.39 25.26
N MET A 456 55.00 -38.03 24.81
CA MET A 456 54.73 -39.46 25.06
C MET A 456 55.18 -40.37 23.91
N ILE A 457 55.53 -39.80 22.75
CA ILE A 457 55.90 -40.53 21.53
C ILE A 457 57.43 -40.60 21.34
N ILE A 458 58.18 -39.77 22.08
CA ILE A 458 59.66 -39.78 22.17
C ILE A 458 60.05 -40.54 23.45
#